data_AF-A0A085WNE8-F1
#
_entry.id   AF-A0A085WNE8-F1
#
_cell.length_a   1.000
_cell.length_b   1.000
_cell.length_c   1.000
_cell.angle_alpha   90.00
_cell.angle_beta   90.00
_cell.angle_gamma   90.00
#
_symmetry.space_group_name_H-M   'P 1'
#
loop_
_entity.id
_entity.type
_entity.pdbx_description
1 polymer ?
#
loop_
_entity_poly.entity_id
_entity_poly.type
_entity_poly.pdbx_seq_one_letter_code
_entity_poly.pdbx_strand_id
1 'polypeptide(L)'
;MMSQLRSMLGAAVLASLTLTLGACFGSASTTDTRTPNAEEPDEGESCAALNKNDEIRLALAPACQGCHLTGNKPFFGSLSAFESGLVYNERYVKRGDPENSLLVQLLKGVAPGSYPQMPLGQTYSELVTSGRVTLTLEQVEAWIRDLPAPPAQLETPSPEEFHVRRLSADEMVVSLMEQLGLTLEDFVSTSDPNWRNKAYVVNGGKLFVWPGDWAPGISTEYVSDSRSVERYEALGGGNSLLYRKRDVSFGPSAAQTLVQMSQAWCARAVDKRNNTAVLRYVTLSDSSSRSPDAVRRNLSTLYLRMLGQPPSEAEASALYEQVYLPLEAQSTRLAWIGVCAALIRHPLWITY
;
A
#
# COMPACT_ATOMS: atom_id res chain seq x y z
N MET A 1 -19.59 62.35 26.84
CA MET A 1 -20.35 62.41 25.57
C MET A 1 -20.17 61.05 24.90
N MET A 2 -21.11 60.10 25.07
CA MET A 2 -22.34 59.95 24.26
C MET A 2 -21.97 59.86 22.76
N SER A 3 -22.21 58.80 22.00
CA SER A 3 -23.40 57.94 21.82
C SER A 3 -22.95 56.70 21.02
N GLN A 4 -23.22 55.44 21.37
CA GLN A 4 -24.47 54.67 21.30
C GLN A 4 -25.12 54.49 19.90
N LEU A 5 -25.31 53.19 19.59
CA LEU A 5 -26.38 52.49 18.83
C LEU A 5 -26.44 52.49 17.29
N ARG A 6 -26.27 51.27 16.72
CA ARG A 6 -27.29 50.43 16.00
C ARG A 6 -26.58 49.11 15.55
N SER A 7 -26.90 47.89 16.00
CA SER A 7 -28.15 47.08 15.89
C SER A 7 -28.52 46.82 14.41
N MET A 8 -28.78 45.63 13.87
CA MET A 8 -28.98 44.22 14.28
C MET A 8 -29.10 43.37 12.98
N LEU A 9 -29.08 42.03 13.10
CA LEU A 9 -29.50 40.98 12.13
C LEU A 9 -28.51 40.63 10.97
N GLY A 10 -28.17 39.36 10.70
CA GLY A 10 -28.75 38.12 11.20
C GLY A 10 -28.07 36.84 10.67
N ALA A 11 -28.64 35.73 11.13
CA ALA A 11 -28.53 34.34 10.66
C ALA A 11 -27.21 33.59 10.94
N ALA A 12 -27.27 32.82 12.02
CA ALA A 12 -26.48 31.63 12.28
C ALA A 12 -26.81 30.50 11.29
N VAL A 13 -25.79 29.82 10.77
CA VAL A 13 -25.87 28.42 10.35
C VAL A 13 -24.54 27.75 10.75
N LEU A 14 -24.51 27.15 11.93
CA LEU A 14 -23.50 26.17 12.31
C LEU A 14 -23.97 24.84 11.70
N ALA A 15 -23.34 24.40 10.61
CA ALA A 15 -23.56 23.06 10.07
C ALA A 15 -22.76 22.07 10.91
N SER A 16 -23.40 21.50 11.93
CA SER A 16 -22.90 20.33 12.64
C SER A 16 -22.93 19.12 11.70
N LEU A 17 -21.76 18.71 11.22
CA LEU A 17 -21.58 17.48 10.45
C LEU A 17 -21.58 16.29 11.43
N THR A 18 -22.76 15.77 11.76
CA THR A 18 -22.87 14.50 12.50
C THR A 18 -22.58 13.36 11.53
N LEU A 19 -21.37 12.82 11.59
CA LEU A 19 -21.07 11.48 11.08
C LEU A 19 -21.87 10.46 11.89
N THR A 20 -22.86 9.83 11.27
CA THR A 20 -23.49 8.61 11.77
C THR A 20 -22.48 7.47 11.69
N LEU A 21 -21.66 7.33 12.73
CA LEU A 21 -21.10 6.03 13.09
C LEU A 21 -22.27 5.14 13.52
N GLY A 22 -22.58 4.13 12.71
CA GLY A 22 -23.36 2.98 13.15
C GLY A 22 -22.57 2.22 14.21
N ALA A 23 -22.63 2.70 15.45
CA ALA A 23 -22.14 1.97 16.62
C ALA A 23 -23.29 1.09 17.13
N CYS A 24 -23.06 -0.22 17.14
CA CYS A 24 -23.92 -1.19 17.79
C CYS A 24 -23.96 -0.90 19.30
N PHE A 25 -25.00 -0.20 19.75
CA PHE A 25 -25.40 -0.16 21.15
C PHE A 25 -26.82 -0.70 21.28
N GLY A 26 -26.98 -1.64 22.21
CA GLY A 26 -28.19 -2.42 22.42
C GLY A 26 -29.43 -1.57 22.69
N SER A 27 -30.55 -2.16 22.31
CA SER A 27 -31.91 -1.64 22.35
C SER A 27 -32.30 -1.01 23.68
N ALA A 28 -32.71 0.27 23.64
CA ALA A 28 -33.67 0.82 24.58
C ALA A 28 -35.04 0.85 23.89
N SER A 29 -35.88 -0.10 24.27
CA SER A 29 -37.27 -0.24 23.86
C SER A 29 -38.09 0.98 24.32
N THR A 30 -38.57 1.78 23.37
CA THR A 30 -39.76 2.62 23.55
C THR A 30 -40.91 2.05 22.75
N THR A 31 -41.84 1.44 23.47
CA THR A 31 -43.18 1.04 23.03
C THR A 31 -43.91 2.21 22.38
N ASP A 32 -44.32 2.05 21.12
CA ASP A 32 -45.51 2.73 20.62
C ASP A 32 -46.35 1.78 19.75
N THR A 33 -47.66 1.97 19.82
CA THR A 33 -48.69 0.97 19.53
C THR A 33 -49.47 1.41 18.29
N ARG A 34 -49.33 0.70 17.15
CA ARG A 34 -50.42 0.53 16.16
C ARG A 34 -50.11 -0.52 15.08
N THR A 35 -51.05 -1.46 14.97
CA THR A 35 -51.28 -2.60 14.05
C THR A 35 -51.37 -2.25 12.55
N PRO A 36 -51.60 -3.22 11.62
CA PRO A 36 -50.85 -4.45 11.32
C PRO A 36 -50.66 -4.61 9.78
N ASN A 37 -49.44 -4.76 9.29
CA ASN A 37 -49.23 -5.41 7.99
C ASN A 37 -48.12 -6.44 8.19
N ALA A 38 -48.47 -7.69 7.95
CA ALA A 38 -47.58 -8.83 7.98
C ALA A 38 -46.64 -8.74 6.76
N GLU A 39 -45.57 -7.99 6.92
CA GLU A 39 -44.30 -8.30 6.28
C GLU A 39 -43.46 -8.95 7.37
N GLU A 40 -43.03 -10.19 7.13
CA GLU A 40 -42.08 -10.87 7.99
C GLU A 40 -40.90 -9.91 8.24
N PRO A 41 -40.49 -9.67 9.49
CA PRO A 41 -39.30 -8.89 9.74
C PRO A 41 -38.15 -9.65 9.12
N ASP A 42 -37.58 -9.08 8.06
CA ASP A 42 -36.27 -9.40 7.51
C ASP A 42 -35.33 -9.58 8.72
N GLU A 43 -35.00 -10.84 9.01
CA GLU A 43 -34.08 -11.21 10.08
C GLU A 43 -32.77 -10.55 9.72
N GLY A 44 -32.55 -9.34 10.25
CA GLY A 44 -31.35 -8.56 10.03
C GLY A 44 -30.16 -9.49 10.21
N GLU A 45 -29.49 -9.74 9.08
CA GLU A 45 -28.38 -10.66 8.93
C GLU A 45 -27.48 -10.55 10.17
N SER A 46 -27.52 -11.58 11.01
CA SER A 46 -26.97 -11.47 12.35
C SER A 46 -25.49 -11.09 12.24
N CYS A 47 -25.04 -10.08 13.00
CA CYS A 47 -23.61 -9.77 13.14
C CYS A 47 -22.82 -10.86 13.90
N ALA A 48 -23.35 -12.09 13.95
CA ALA A 48 -22.69 -13.22 14.57
C ALA A 48 -21.59 -13.71 13.63
N ALA A 49 -20.44 -14.05 14.23
CA ALA A 49 -19.33 -14.63 13.49
C ALA A 49 -19.76 -15.95 12.82
N LEU A 50 -19.45 -16.08 11.54
CA LEU A 50 -19.77 -17.29 10.76
C LEU A 50 -18.91 -18.50 11.16
N ASN A 51 -17.67 -18.25 11.57
CA ASN A 51 -16.72 -19.25 12.04
C ASN A 51 -15.66 -18.61 12.95
N LYS A 52 -14.67 -19.41 13.40
CA LYS A 52 -13.62 -18.91 14.30
C LYS A 52 -12.73 -17.83 13.66
N ASN A 53 -12.45 -17.92 12.36
CA ASN A 53 -11.69 -16.88 11.66
C ASN A 53 -12.47 -15.57 11.59
N ASP A 54 -13.79 -15.66 11.40
CA ASP A 54 -14.67 -14.50 11.38
C ASP A 54 -14.78 -13.83 12.75
N GLU A 55 -14.79 -14.61 13.83
CA GLU A 55 -14.72 -14.10 15.21
C GLU A 55 -13.44 -13.29 15.43
N ILE A 56 -12.30 -13.81 14.97
CA ILE A 56 -11.00 -13.13 15.07
C ILE A 56 -10.97 -11.88 14.18
N ARG A 57 -11.50 -11.95 12.95
CA ARG A 57 -11.63 -10.81 12.05
C ARG A 57 -12.43 -9.68 12.69
N LEU A 58 -13.62 -9.99 13.23
CA LEU A 58 -14.48 -9.00 13.87
C LEU A 58 -13.84 -8.43 15.14
N ALA A 59 -13.11 -9.25 15.91
CA ALA A 59 -12.47 -8.79 17.13
C ALA A 59 -11.20 -7.94 16.88
N LEU A 60 -10.49 -8.15 15.76
CA LEU A 60 -9.37 -7.31 15.32
C LEU A 60 -9.82 -6.02 14.61
N ALA A 61 -11.04 -5.99 14.08
CA ALA A 61 -11.56 -4.91 13.24
C ALA A 61 -11.41 -3.50 13.86
N PRO A 62 -11.68 -3.26 15.16
CA PRO A 62 -11.56 -1.92 15.76
C PRO A 62 -10.16 -1.30 15.62
N ALA A 63 -9.12 -2.11 15.54
CA ALA A 63 -7.73 -1.66 15.38
C ALA A 63 -7.23 -1.72 13.93
N CYS A 64 -7.75 -2.65 13.13
CA CYS A 64 -7.15 -3.00 11.84
C CYS A 64 -8.00 -2.58 10.63
N GLN A 65 -9.33 -2.62 10.74
CA GLN A 65 -10.23 -2.46 9.59
C GLN A 65 -10.06 -1.08 8.93
N GLY A 66 -9.86 -0.01 9.69
CA GLY A 66 -9.77 1.35 9.12
C GLY A 66 -8.71 1.49 8.01
N CYS A 67 -7.59 0.76 8.10
CA CYS A 67 -6.53 0.77 7.10
C CYS A 67 -6.55 -0.44 6.16
N HIS A 68 -7.30 -1.49 6.51
CA HIS A 68 -7.32 -2.77 5.79
C HIS A 68 -8.72 -3.13 5.27
N LEU A 69 -9.62 -2.16 5.12
CA LEU A 69 -10.94 -2.35 4.52
C LEU A 69 -10.86 -2.36 2.99
N THR A 70 -10.02 -1.50 2.42
CA THR A 70 -9.84 -1.33 0.98
C THR A 70 -8.35 -1.24 0.64
N GLY A 71 -8.02 -1.18 -0.65
CA GLY A 71 -6.63 -1.10 -1.12
C GLY A 71 -6.00 -2.48 -1.32
N ASN A 72 -4.69 -2.58 -1.10
CA ASN A 72 -3.88 -3.72 -1.56
C ASN A 72 -3.84 -4.89 -0.59
N LYS A 73 -4.16 -4.62 0.68
CA LYS A 73 -4.33 -5.64 1.72
C LYS A 73 -5.68 -5.45 2.41
N PRO A 74 -6.79 -5.61 1.67
CA PRO A 74 -8.13 -5.35 2.19
C PRO A 74 -8.62 -6.55 3.02
N PHE A 75 -7.82 -6.99 3.99
CA PHE A 75 -8.08 -8.18 4.80
C PHE A 75 -9.43 -8.13 5.53
N PHE A 76 -9.99 -6.94 5.74
CA PHE A 76 -11.25 -6.74 6.44
C PHE A 76 -12.40 -6.38 5.49
N GLY A 77 -12.18 -6.45 4.17
CA GLY A 77 -13.23 -6.24 3.17
C GLY A 77 -14.31 -7.32 3.18
N SER A 78 -13.95 -8.56 3.52
CA SER A 78 -14.86 -9.70 3.72
C SER A 78 -14.19 -10.81 4.53
N LEU A 79 -14.95 -11.82 4.97
CA LEU A 79 -14.39 -13.03 5.59
C LEU A 79 -13.43 -13.75 4.63
N SER A 80 -13.81 -13.92 3.36
CA SER A 80 -12.95 -14.54 2.36
C SER A 80 -11.65 -13.76 2.14
N ALA A 81 -11.70 -12.42 2.21
CA ALA A 81 -10.50 -11.57 2.13
C ALA A 81 -9.55 -11.77 3.31
N PHE A 82 -10.13 -11.92 4.50
CA PHE A 82 -9.39 -12.22 5.71
C PHE A 82 -8.72 -13.59 5.61
N GLU A 83 -9.49 -14.62 5.24
CA GLU A 83 -9.02 -16.00 5.20
C GLU A 83 -7.94 -16.21 4.12
N SER A 84 -8.22 -15.80 2.88
CA SER A 84 -7.29 -15.97 1.76
C SER A 84 -6.08 -15.03 1.81
N GLY A 85 -6.27 -13.79 2.27
CA GLY A 85 -5.24 -12.76 2.25
C GLY A 85 -4.30 -12.79 3.46
N LEU A 86 -4.84 -13.12 4.65
CA LEU A 86 -4.11 -13.06 5.92
C LEU A 86 -3.96 -14.43 6.58
N VAL A 87 -5.08 -15.12 6.85
CA VAL A 87 -5.10 -16.31 7.73
C VAL A 87 -4.34 -17.49 7.13
N TYR A 88 -4.60 -17.82 5.87
CA TYR A 88 -3.98 -18.97 5.21
C TYR A 88 -2.76 -18.61 4.36
N ASN A 89 -2.23 -17.41 4.56
CA ASN A 89 -0.98 -16.98 3.95
C ASN A 89 0.17 -17.15 4.96
N GLU A 90 1.00 -18.18 4.76
CA GLU A 90 2.11 -18.52 5.67
C GLU A 90 3.16 -17.43 5.85
N ARG A 91 3.16 -16.38 5.00
CA ARG A 91 4.01 -15.20 5.21
C ARG A 91 3.55 -14.36 6.42
N TYR A 92 2.26 -14.41 6.76
CA TYR A 92 1.67 -13.67 7.86
C TYR A 92 1.31 -14.55 9.04
N VAL A 93 0.74 -15.72 8.77
CA VAL A 93 0.24 -16.66 9.79
C VAL A 93 0.75 -18.06 9.47
N LYS A 94 1.64 -18.58 10.32
CA LYS A 94 2.15 -19.95 10.25
C LYS A 94 1.31 -20.83 11.15
N ARG A 95 0.46 -21.67 10.55
CA ARG A 95 -0.42 -22.60 11.26
C ARG A 95 0.38 -23.47 12.24
N GLY A 96 -0.06 -23.52 13.50
CA GLY A 96 0.63 -24.27 14.55
C GLY A 96 1.86 -23.57 15.16
N ASP A 97 2.31 -22.45 14.58
CA ASP A 97 3.55 -21.77 14.98
C ASP A 97 3.33 -20.24 15.15
N PRO A 98 2.71 -19.82 16.28
CA PRO A 98 2.41 -18.42 16.53
C PRO A 98 3.67 -17.56 16.68
N GLU A 99 4.77 -18.10 17.22
CA GLU A 99 5.98 -17.31 17.47
C GLU A 99 6.68 -16.87 16.17
N ASN A 100 6.64 -17.72 15.14
CA ASN A 100 7.20 -17.39 13.83
C ASN A 100 6.18 -16.79 12.85
N SER A 101 4.98 -16.44 13.33
CA SER A 101 3.96 -15.76 12.53
C SER A 101 4.18 -14.23 12.54
N LEU A 102 4.34 -13.63 11.36
CA LEU A 102 4.56 -12.18 11.23
C LEU A 102 3.42 -11.35 11.83
N LEU A 103 2.17 -11.83 11.79
CA LEU A 103 1.03 -11.18 12.44
C LEU A 103 1.28 -10.99 13.94
N VAL A 104 1.70 -12.05 14.64
CA VAL A 104 1.99 -11.98 16.09
C VAL A 104 3.16 -11.05 16.37
N GLN A 105 4.21 -11.11 15.54
CA GLN A 105 5.37 -10.24 15.67
C GLN A 105 4.99 -8.76 15.47
N LEU A 106 4.10 -8.44 14.52
CA LEU A 106 3.58 -7.09 14.30
C LEU A 106 2.74 -6.60 15.48
N LEU A 107 1.87 -7.45 16.04
CA LEU A 107 1.05 -7.07 17.20
C LEU A 107 1.92 -6.87 18.47
N LYS A 108 3.03 -7.62 18.59
CA LYS A 108 4.02 -7.47 19.67
C LYS A 108 5.00 -6.30 19.45
N GLY A 109 5.02 -5.70 18.27
CA GLY A 109 5.95 -4.61 17.94
C GLY A 109 7.40 -5.04 17.71
N VAL A 110 7.62 -6.31 17.35
CA VAL A 110 8.96 -6.90 17.12
C VAL A 110 9.15 -7.41 15.69
N ALA A 111 8.25 -7.04 14.78
CA ALA A 111 8.28 -7.52 13.41
C ALA A 111 9.54 -7.07 12.66
N PRO A 112 10.17 -7.96 11.87
CA PRO A 112 11.21 -7.56 10.96
C PRO A 112 10.61 -6.76 9.80
N GLY A 113 11.18 -5.60 9.46
CA GLY A 113 10.80 -4.90 8.24
C GLY A 113 10.74 -3.38 8.30
N SER A 114 9.92 -2.81 7.40
CA SER A 114 9.67 -1.36 7.34
C SER A 114 8.83 -0.86 8.51
N TYR A 115 7.94 -1.71 9.03
CA TYR A 115 7.09 -1.41 10.19
C TYR A 115 7.33 -2.46 11.27
N PRO A 116 7.84 -2.06 12.46
CA PRO A 116 8.06 -3.00 13.55
C PRO A 116 6.76 -3.41 14.24
N GLN A 117 5.70 -2.60 14.12
CA GLN A 117 4.40 -2.84 14.76
C GLN A 117 3.22 -2.57 13.84
N MET A 118 2.11 -3.27 14.11
CA MET A 118 0.76 -2.90 13.68
C MET A 118 -0.23 -3.14 14.85
N PRO A 119 -1.24 -2.28 15.04
CA PRO A 119 -1.50 -1.06 14.29
C PRO A 119 -0.43 0.02 14.52
N LEU A 120 -0.38 1.02 13.63
CA LEU A 120 0.53 2.15 13.80
C LEU A 120 0.08 3.05 14.96
N GLY A 121 1.04 3.62 15.69
CA GLY A 121 0.79 4.48 16.84
C GLY A 121 0.78 3.69 18.16
N GLN A 122 -0.39 3.59 18.78
CA GLN A 122 -0.57 2.93 20.07
C GLN A 122 -0.30 1.42 19.96
N THR A 123 0.41 0.85 20.94
CA THR A 123 0.72 -0.60 20.93
C THR A 123 -0.55 -1.42 21.07
N TYR A 124 -0.56 -2.63 20.52
CA TYR A 124 -1.73 -3.50 20.62
C TYR A 124 -2.10 -3.83 22.08
N SER A 125 -1.11 -4.02 22.96
CA SER A 125 -1.32 -4.23 24.39
C SER A 125 -2.05 -3.06 25.07
N GLU A 126 -1.74 -1.82 24.67
CA GLU A 126 -2.43 -0.63 25.20
C GLU A 126 -3.86 -0.53 24.65
N LEU A 127 -4.10 -0.94 23.40
CA LEU A 127 -5.45 -1.02 22.82
C LEU A 127 -6.32 -2.05 23.53
N VAL A 128 -5.74 -3.18 23.93
CA VAL A 128 -6.41 -4.19 24.76
C VAL A 128 -6.70 -3.64 26.16
N THR A 129 -5.70 -3.04 26.80
CA THR A 129 -5.84 -2.48 28.16
C THR A 129 -6.87 -1.36 28.24
N SER A 130 -6.96 -0.53 27.19
CA SER A 130 -7.96 0.55 27.10
C SER A 130 -9.37 0.05 26.73
N GLY A 131 -9.54 -1.24 26.44
CA GLY A 131 -10.81 -1.82 26.01
C GLY A 131 -11.23 -1.46 24.60
N ARG A 132 -10.34 -0.81 23.81
CA ARG A 132 -10.60 -0.51 22.40
C ARG A 132 -10.60 -1.77 21.53
N VAL A 133 -9.82 -2.76 21.94
CA VAL A 133 -9.81 -4.12 21.38
C VAL A 133 -10.01 -5.10 22.54
N THR A 134 -10.79 -6.15 22.33
CA THR A 134 -11.05 -7.15 23.38
C THR A 134 -10.23 -8.43 23.19
N LEU A 135 -9.71 -8.65 21.98
CA LEU A 135 -8.89 -9.82 21.65
C LEU A 135 -7.46 -9.65 22.15
N THR A 136 -7.07 -10.47 23.13
CA THR A 136 -5.72 -10.50 23.69
C THR A 136 -4.71 -11.15 22.72
N LEU A 137 -3.42 -10.89 22.92
CA LEU A 137 -2.35 -11.53 22.15
C LEU A 137 -2.37 -13.06 22.34
N GLU A 138 -2.60 -13.51 23.56
CA GLU A 138 -2.66 -14.94 23.91
C GLU A 138 -3.79 -15.65 23.16
N GLN A 139 -4.92 -14.98 22.95
CA GLN A 139 -6.04 -15.50 22.15
C GLN A 139 -5.70 -15.58 20.66
N VAL A 140 -4.98 -14.60 20.11
CA VAL A 140 -4.48 -14.66 18.73
C VAL A 140 -3.51 -15.84 18.57
N GLU A 141 -2.57 -16.02 19.51
CA GLU A 141 -1.61 -17.12 19.48
C GLU A 141 -2.27 -18.50 19.64
N ALA A 142 -3.29 -18.61 20.50
CA ALA A 142 -4.10 -19.82 20.63
C ALA A 142 -4.83 -20.14 19.32
N TRP A 143 -5.48 -19.14 18.71
CA TRP A 143 -6.14 -19.31 17.42
C TRP A 143 -5.18 -19.78 16.31
N ILE A 144 -3.97 -19.24 16.22
CA ILE A 144 -2.97 -19.67 15.22
C ILE A 144 -2.50 -21.12 15.48
N ARG A 145 -2.37 -21.52 16.75
CA ARG A 145 -2.02 -22.91 17.11
C ARG A 145 -3.08 -23.90 16.65
N ASP A 146 -4.34 -23.55 16.86
CA ASP A 146 -5.51 -24.40 16.58
C ASP A 146 -6.10 -24.15 15.18
N LEU A 147 -5.42 -23.39 14.32
CA LEU A 147 -5.92 -23.02 13.01
C LEU A 147 -6.12 -24.27 12.14
N PRO A 148 -7.31 -24.50 11.56
CA PRO A 148 -7.56 -25.65 10.70
C PRO A 148 -6.73 -25.57 9.41
N ALA A 149 -6.65 -26.68 8.68
CA ALA A 149 -6.06 -26.67 7.35
C ALA A 149 -6.89 -25.75 6.42
N PRO A 150 -6.24 -25.06 5.46
CA PRO A 150 -6.95 -24.23 4.50
C PRO A 150 -7.97 -25.07 3.72
N PRO A 151 -9.11 -24.47 3.32
CA PRO A 151 -10.01 -25.11 2.37
C PRO A 151 -9.27 -25.40 1.06
N ALA A 152 -9.81 -26.32 0.25
CA ALA A 152 -9.23 -26.61 -1.06
C ALA A 152 -9.07 -25.32 -1.87
N GLN A 153 -7.92 -25.18 -2.56
CA GLN A 153 -7.70 -24.03 -3.43
C GLN A 153 -8.81 -23.96 -4.47
N LEU A 154 -9.41 -22.78 -4.61
CA LEU A 154 -10.38 -22.53 -5.65
C LEU A 154 -9.66 -22.56 -7.01
N GLU A 155 -10.17 -23.37 -7.95
CA GLU A 155 -9.65 -23.39 -9.32
C GLU A 155 -9.98 -22.09 -10.08
N THR A 156 -11.01 -21.36 -9.65
CA THR A 156 -11.43 -20.08 -10.22
C THR A 156 -11.67 -19.03 -9.12
N PRO A 157 -11.27 -17.77 -9.31
CA PRO A 157 -11.56 -16.70 -8.36
C PRO A 157 -13.06 -16.56 -8.12
N SER A 158 -13.46 -16.34 -6.86
CA SER A 158 -14.88 -16.11 -6.58
C SER A 158 -15.31 -14.75 -7.16
N PRO A 159 -16.47 -14.66 -7.84
CA PRO A 159 -17.00 -13.38 -8.32
C PRO A 159 -17.46 -12.44 -7.19
N GLU A 160 -17.67 -12.97 -5.98
CA GLU A 160 -18.04 -12.21 -4.78
C GLU A 160 -16.82 -11.82 -3.92
N GLU A 161 -15.62 -12.29 -4.28
CA GLU A 161 -14.38 -11.93 -3.60
C GLU A 161 -13.90 -10.52 -3.99
N PHE A 162 -13.16 -9.91 -3.07
CA PHE A 162 -12.58 -8.59 -3.29
C PHE A 162 -11.63 -8.61 -4.50
N HIS A 163 -11.72 -7.59 -5.34
CA HIS A 163 -10.80 -7.41 -6.45
C HIS A 163 -9.62 -6.56 -6.01
N VAL A 164 -8.41 -7.12 -6.07
CA VAL A 164 -7.20 -6.31 -6.04
C VAL A 164 -7.14 -5.55 -7.36
N ARG A 165 -7.14 -4.21 -7.30
CA ARG A 165 -6.99 -3.39 -8.49
C ARG A 165 -5.52 -3.09 -8.77
N ARG A 166 -5.22 -2.78 -10.03
CA ARG A 166 -3.93 -2.21 -10.40
C ARG A 166 -3.74 -0.84 -9.75
N LEU A 167 -2.48 -0.48 -9.47
CA LEU A 167 -2.09 0.90 -9.26
C LEU A 167 -2.47 1.78 -10.46
N SER A 168 -3.08 2.92 -10.18
CA SER A 168 -3.22 4.01 -11.15
C SER A 168 -1.85 4.61 -11.48
N ALA A 169 -1.75 5.34 -12.59
CA ALA A 169 -0.50 6.01 -12.97
C ALA A 169 0.02 6.98 -11.89
N ASP A 170 -0.88 7.67 -11.17
CA ASP A 170 -0.52 8.53 -10.04
C ASP A 170 0.14 7.72 -8.92
N GLU A 171 -0.49 6.62 -8.53
CA GLU A 171 0.03 5.76 -7.46
C GLU A 171 1.35 5.11 -7.87
N MET A 172 1.51 4.72 -9.14
CA MET A 172 2.79 4.23 -9.65
C MET A 172 3.89 5.29 -9.53
N VAL A 173 3.63 6.52 -9.97
CA VAL A 173 4.61 7.62 -9.90
C VAL A 173 4.98 7.93 -8.45
N VAL A 174 3.98 8.12 -7.58
CA VAL A 174 4.21 8.43 -6.15
C VAL A 174 4.93 7.28 -5.45
N SER A 175 4.46 6.04 -5.63
CA SER A 175 5.07 4.86 -5.01
C SER A 175 6.50 4.66 -5.47
N LEU A 176 6.81 4.86 -6.76
CA LEU A 176 8.18 4.77 -7.24
C LEU A 176 9.08 5.86 -6.67
N MET A 177 8.62 7.11 -6.59
CA MET A 177 9.42 8.18 -5.99
C MET A 177 9.75 7.83 -4.53
N GLU A 178 8.75 7.42 -3.75
CA GLU A 178 8.94 7.10 -2.34
C GLU A 178 9.77 5.82 -2.12
N GLN A 179 9.40 4.71 -2.75
CA GLN A 179 10.07 3.42 -2.58
C GLN A 179 11.51 3.46 -3.10
N LEU A 180 11.80 4.23 -4.15
CA LEU A 180 13.17 4.36 -4.66
C LEU A 180 13.98 5.47 -3.96
N GLY A 181 13.38 6.21 -3.03
CA GLY A 181 14.06 7.33 -2.36
C GLY A 181 14.41 8.46 -3.32
N LEU A 182 13.60 8.66 -4.35
CA LEU A 182 13.77 9.69 -5.38
C LEU A 182 12.90 10.91 -5.08
N THR A 183 13.37 12.07 -5.50
CA THR A 183 12.63 13.33 -5.44
C THR A 183 12.56 13.97 -6.82
N LEU A 184 11.78 15.04 -6.96
CA LEU A 184 11.63 15.74 -8.24
C LEU A 184 12.98 16.23 -8.79
N GLU A 185 13.86 16.69 -7.91
CA GLU A 185 15.22 17.16 -8.20
C GLU A 185 16.10 16.11 -8.89
N ASP A 186 15.80 14.82 -8.69
CA ASP A 186 16.54 13.76 -9.35
C ASP A 186 16.27 13.76 -10.87
N PHE A 187 15.14 14.32 -11.30
CA PHE A 187 14.67 14.31 -12.70
C PHE A 187 14.84 15.65 -13.42
N VAL A 188 14.64 16.77 -12.71
CA VAL A 188 14.62 18.11 -13.32
C VAL A 188 15.92 18.88 -13.06
N SER A 189 16.22 19.89 -13.88
CA SER A 189 17.35 20.77 -13.65
C SER A 189 17.07 21.68 -12.47
N THR A 190 18.01 21.73 -11.52
CA THR A 190 17.98 22.62 -10.35
C THR A 190 19.06 23.70 -10.41
N SER A 191 19.65 23.95 -11.59
CA SER A 191 20.72 24.93 -11.78
C SER A 191 20.26 26.37 -11.53
N ASP A 192 18.98 26.66 -11.75
CA ASP A 192 18.35 27.93 -11.44
C ASP A 192 17.77 27.89 -10.01
N PRO A 193 18.14 28.78 -9.08
CA PRO A 193 17.57 28.82 -7.73
C PRO A 193 16.04 28.94 -7.68
N ASN A 194 15.42 29.50 -8.72
CA ASN A 194 13.98 29.68 -8.86
C ASN A 194 13.31 28.58 -9.70
N TRP A 195 13.98 27.44 -9.94
CA TRP A 195 13.46 26.37 -10.81
C TRP A 195 12.06 25.88 -10.44
N ARG A 196 11.67 25.97 -9.16
CA ARG A 196 10.34 25.59 -8.67
C ARG A 196 9.20 26.53 -9.11
N ASN A 197 9.54 27.74 -9.52
CA ASN A 197 8.60 28.77 -9.98
C ASN A 197 8.62 28.90 -11.51
N LYS A 198 9.23 27.94 -12.21
CA LYS A 198 9.41 27.92 -13.66
C LYS A 198 9.02 26.57 -14.23
N ALA A 199 9.01 26.48 -15.56
CA ALA A 199 8.94 25.21 -16.25
C ALA A 199 10.06 24.26 -15.78
N TYR A 200 9.68 23.04 -15.43
CA TYR A 200 10.62 21.97 -15.15
C TYR A 200 11.38 21.60 -16.43
N VAL A 201 12.66 21.94 -16.42
CA VAL A 201 13.60 21.50 -17.45
C VAL A 201 13.99 20.06 -17.13
N VAL A 202 13.41 19.12 -17.86
CA VAL A 202 13.71 17.69 -17.69
C VAL A 202 15.13 17.44 -18.14
N ASN A 203 15.94 16.83 -17.27
CA ASN A 203 17.24 16.37 -17.71
C ASN A 203 17.05 15.17 -18.64
N GLY A 204 17.56 15.27 -19.87
CA GLY A 204 17.42 14.22 -20.88
C GLY A 204 17.87 12.84 -20.39
N GLY A 205 17.22 11.78 -20.87
CA GLY A 205 17.57 10.40 -20.53
C GLY A 205 17.15 9.94 -19.13
N LYS A 206 16.42 10.76 -18.36
CA LYS A 206 15.95 10.41 -17.00
C LYS A 206 14.54 9.82 -16.95
N LEU A 207 13.88 9.64 -18.11
CA LEU A 207 12.53 9.07 -18.25
C LEU A 207 11.54 9.67 -17.25
N PHE A 208 11.53 11.00 -17.14
CA PHE A 208 10.58 11.69 -16.28
C PHE A 208 9.15 11.41 -16.75
N VAL A 209 8.25 11.25 -15.78
CA VAL A 209 6.82 10.97 -15.96
C VAL A 209 6.06 12.01 -15.16
N TRP A 210 5.14 12.71 -15.82
CA TRP A 210 4.39 13.80 -15.18
C TRP A 210 2.98 13.90 -15.75
N PRO A 211 1.95 14.10 -14.90
CA PRO A 211 0.59 14.28 -15.39
C PRO A 211 0.45 15.56 -16.22
N GLY A 212 -0.26 15.48 -17.34
CA GLY A 212 -0.47 16.64 -18.22
C GLY A 212 -1.38 17.71 -17.63
N ASP A 213 -2.11 17.39 -16.56
CA ASP A 213 -3.01 18.30 -15.85
C ASP A 213 -2.52 18.67 -14.44
N TRP A 214 -1.34 18.20 -14.02
CA TRP A 214 -0.73 18.60 -12.75
C TRP A 214 0.00 19.93 -12.87
N ALA A 215 -0.41 20.85 -12.00
CA ALA A 215 0.13 22.19 -11.86
C ALA A 215 1.51 22.19 -11.15
N PRO A 216 2.31 23.25 -11.34
CA PRO A 216 1.90 24.57 -11.83
C PRO A 216 1.98 24.62 -13.36
N GLY A 217 0.95 24.73 -14.19
CA GLY A 217 -0.51 24.83 -14.10
C GLY A 217 -0.99 25.12 -15.54
N ILE A 218 -2.12 24.56 -15.98
CA ILE A 218 -3.03 25.04 -17.05
C ILE A 218 -2.45 25.40 -18.46
N SER A 219 -1.14 25.48 -18.69
CA SER A 219 -0.53 25.66 -20.01
C SER A 219 0.43 24.52 -20.32
N THR A 220 0.45 24.12 -21.59
CA THR A 220 1.29 23.05 -22.17
C THR A 220 2.79 23.36 -22.18
N GLU A 221 3.26 24.31 -21.37
CA GLU A 221 4.59 24.94 -21.50
C GLU A 221 5.54 24.63 -20.34
N TYR A 222 5.11 23.87 -19.32
CA TYR A 222 5.85 23.75 -18.05
C TYR A 222 6.71 22.49 -17.86
N VAL A 223 6.65 21.51 -18.76
CA VAL A 223 7.61 20.39 -18.78
C VAL A 223 8.29 20.39 -20.14
N SER A 224 9.61 20.57 -20.17
CA SER A 224 10.36 20.73 -21.43
C SER A 224 10.37 19.49 -22.33
N ASP A 225 9.94 18.33 -21.83
CA ASP A 225 9.85 17.05 -22.56
C ASP A 225 8.39 16.60 -22.66
N SER A 226 7.75 16.82 -23.81
CA SER A 226 6.35 16.41 -24.09
C SER A 226 6.10 14.92 -23.87
N ARG A 227 7.15 14.10 -24.06
CA ARG A 227 7.11 12.65 -23.81
C ARG A 227 6.85 12.29 -22.36
N SER A 228 7.05 13.21 -21.41
CA SER A 228 6.75 12.98 -19.98
C SER A 228 5.25 12.77 -19.76
N VAL A 229 4.42 13.54 -20.49
CA VAL A 229 2.96 13.41 -20.46
C VAL A 229 2.53 12.15 -21.21
N GLU A 230 3.12 11.88 -22.38
CA GLU A 230 2.82 10.66 -23.15
C GLU A 230 3.10 9.38 -22.34
N ARG A 231 4.21 9.33 -21.58
CA ARG A 231 4.52 8.21 -20.68
C ARG A 231 3.49 8.07 -19.56
N TYR A 232 3.07 9.19 -18.97
CA TYR A 232 2.07 9.18 -17.91
C TYR A 232 0.73 8.63 -18.43
N GLU A 233 0.28 9.11 -19.59
CA GLU A 233 -0.93 8.60 -20.26
C GLU A 233 -0.78 7.13 -20.67
N ALA A 234 0.40 6.71 -21.14
CA ALA A 234 0.67 5.31 -21.49
C ALA A 234 0.58 4.36 -20.28
N LEU A 235 0.83 4.83 -19.06
CA LEU A 235 0.61 4.07 -17.82
C LEU A 235 -0.88 3.98 -17.41
N GLY A 236 -1.78 4.60 -18.17
CA GLY A 236 -3.21 4.71 -17.85
C GLY A 236 -3.59 6.02 -17.16
N GLY A 237 -2.67 6.99 -17.12
CA GLY A 237 -2.93 8.32 -16.60
C GLY A 237 -3.98 9.06 -17.41
N GLY A 238 -4.84 9.82 -16.72
CA GLY A 238 -5.84 10.68 -17.36
C GLY A 238 -5.27 12.05 -17.70
N ASN A 239 -6.00 12.83 -18.49
CA ASN A 239 -5.68 14.23 -18.72
C ASN A 239 -6.99 15.01 -18.84
N SER A 240 -7.41 15.63 -17.72
CA SER A 240 -8.68 16.33 -17.63
C SER A 240 -8.78 17.52 -18.59
N LEU A 241 -7.68 18.22 -18.85
CA LEU A 241 -7.61 19.34 -19.81
C LEU A 241 -7.84 18.89 -21.26
N LEU A 242 -7.53 17.64 -21.57
CA LEU A 242 -7.75 17.03 -22.89
C LEU A 242 -8.97 16.09 -22.92
N TYR A 243 -9.83 16.13 -21.90
CA TYR A 243 -10.99 15.25 -21.76
C TYR A 243 -10.66 13.74 -21.82
N ARG A 244 -9.44 13.36 -21.41
CA ARG A 244 -8.99 11.96 -21.37
C ARG A 244 -9.23 11.39 -19.98
N LYS A 245 -10.02 10.31 -19.92
CA LYS A 245 -10.26 9.58 -18.67
C LYS A 245 -9.04 8.74 -18.30
N ARG A 246 -8.86 8.51 -17.01
CA ARG A 246 -7.92 7.51 -16.48
C ARG A 246 -8.36 6.13 -16.96
N ASP A 247 -7.39 5.28 -17.29
CA ASP A 247 -7.61 3.89 -17.64
C ASP A 247 -6.72 2.99 -16.78
N VAL A 248 -7.35 2.21 -15.90
CA VAL A 248 -6.63 1.27 -15.03
C VAL A 248 -6.34 -0.07 -15.71
N SER A 249 -6.71 -0.25 -16.98
CA SER A 249 -6.33 -1.41 -17.77
C SER A 249 -4.81 -1.51 -17.95
N PHE A 250 -4.29 -2.72 -18.15
CA PHE A 250 -2.87 -2.97 -18.40
C PHE A 250 -2.64 -3.40 -19.85
N GLY A 251 -2.53 -2.41 -20.73
CA GLY A 251 -2.26 -2.63 -22.16
C GLY A 251 -0.75 -2.70 -22.50
N PRO A 252 -0.42 -3.03 -23.76
CA PRO A 252 0.97 -3.08 -24.23
C PRO A 252 1.76 -1.78 -23.99
N SER A 253 1.13 -0.62 -24.16
CA SER A 253 1.77 0.68 -23.90
C SER A 253 2.12 0.88 -22.42
N ALA A 254 1.27 0.41 -21.51
CA ALA A 254 1.53 0.46 -20.07
C ALA A 254 2.69 -0.46 -19.71
N ALA A 255 2.72 -1.69 -20.24
CA ALA A 255 3.81 -2.63 -20.04
C ALA A 255 5.15 -2.08 -20.56
N GLN A 256 5.18 -1.56 -21.79
CA GLN A 256 6.38 -0.99 -22.39
C GLN A 256 6.90 0.20 -21.58
N THR A 257 6.00 1.10 -21.17
CA THR A 257 6.37 2.28 -20.38
C THR A 257 6.89 1.88 -19.00
N LEU A 258 6.24 0.94 -18.33
CA LEU A 258 6.67 0.44 -17.02
C LEU A 258 8.05 -0.22 -17.09
N VAL A 259 8.35 -0.99 -18.13
CA VAL A 259 9.68 -1.59 -18.33
C VAL A 259 10.75 -0.50 -18.44
N GLN A 260 10.57 0.49 -19.31
CA GLN A 260 11.55 1.56 -19.50
C GLN A 260 11.71 2.43 -18.26
N MET A 261 10.59 2.78 -17.63
CA MET A 261 10.57 3.56 -16.40
C MET A 261 11.29 2.83 -15.26
N SER A 262 10.99 1.54 -15.05
CA SER A 262 11.60 0.75 -13.99
C SER A 262 13.13 0.72 -14.12
N GLN A 263 13.67 0.51 -15.32
CA GLN A 263 15.11 0.48 -15.56
C GLN A 263 15.75 1.85 -15.32
N ALA A 264 15.17 2.92 -15.88
CA ALA A 264 15.74 4.26 -15.78
C ALA A 264 15.69 4.82 -14.35
N TRP A 265 14.57 4.60 -13.65
CA TRP A 265 14.39 5.10 -12.28
C TRP A 265 15.19 4.28 -11.28
N CYS A 266 15.29 2.95 -11.46
CA CYS A 266 16.20 2.13 -10.64
C CYS A 266 17.67 2.51 -10.85
N ALA A 267 18.10 2.79 -12.10
CA ALA A 267 19.44 3.31 -12.36
C ALA A 267 19.69 4.61 -11.60
N ARG A 268 18.73 5.55 -11.63
CA ARG A 268 18.82 6.79 -10.87
C ARG A 268 18.92 6.54 -9.37
N ALA A 269 18.11 5.63 -8.83
CA ALA A 269 18.07 5.32 -7.42
C ALA A 269 19.36 4.67 -6.93
N VAL A 270 19.92 3.75 -7.70
CA VAL A 270 21.21 3.09 -7.42
C VAL A 270 22.38 4.08 -7.48
N ASP A 271 22.35 5.01 -8.44
CA ASP A 271 23.40 6.03 -8.60
C ASP A 271 23.30 7.18 -7.60
N LYS A 272 22.14 7.34 -6.94
CA LYS A 272 21.92 8.40 -5.96
C LYS A 272 22.79 8.17 -4.73
N ARG A 273 23.65 9.13 -4.42
CA ARG A 273 24.59 9.07 -3.30
C ARG A 273 23.83 8.85 -1.99
N ASN A 274 24.30 7.89 -1.19
CA ASN A 274 23.73 7.53 0.12
C ASN A 274 22.23 7.15 0.08
N ASN A 275 21.75 6.58 -1.03
CA ASN A 275 20.36 6.15 -1.12
C ASN A 275 20.09 4.83 -0.37
N THR A 276 19.74 4.96 0.90
CA THR A 276 19.41 3.84 1.77
C THR A 276 18.06 3.17 1.45
N ALA A 277 17.26 3.74 0.54
CA ALA A 277 16.02 3.11 0.09
C ALA A 277 16.28 1.84 -0.73
N VAL A 278 17.31 1.86 -1.59
CA VAL A 278 17.70 0.73 -2.44
C VAL A 278 18.91 -0.03 -1.89
N LEU A 279 19.88 0.69 -1.33
CA LEU A 279 21.15 0.15 -0.84
C LEU A 279 21.27 0.39 0.68
N ARG A 280 20.42 -0.30 1.47
CA ARG A 280 20.36 -0.09 2.93
C ARG A 280 21.52 -0.74 3.67
N TYR A 281 21.86 -1.97 3.30
CA TYR A 281 22.85 -2.81 4.00
C TYR A 281 24.12 -3.05 3.19
N VAL A 282 24.22 -2.43 2.02
CA VAL A 282 25.27 -2.66 1.04
C VAL A 282 25.65 -1.35 0.37
N THR A 283 26.81 -1.37 -0.26
CA THR A 283 27.32 -0.36 -1.17
C THR A 283 27.56 -0.99 -2.53
N LEU A 284 27.87 -0.17 -3.55
CA LEU A 284 28.27 -0.71 -4.85
C LEU A 284 29.62 -1.47 -4.80
N SER A 285 30.39 -1.31 -3.73
CA SER A 285 31.57 -2.12 -3.46
C SER A 285 31.28 -3.44 -2.73
N ASP A 286 30.05 -3.74 -2.37
CA ASP A 286 29.69 -5.06 -1.83
C ASP A 286 29.31 -6.01 -2.97
N SER A 287 29.75 -7.26 -2.88
CA SER A 287 29.46 -8.31 -3.86
C SER A 287 29.13 -9.64 -3.18
N SER A 288 28.53 -10.57 -3.91
CA SER A 288 28.23 -11.93 -3.44
C SER A 288 29.46 -12.66 -2.89
N SER A 289 30.64 -12.38 -3.45
CA SER A 289 31.91 -12.97 -3.02
C SER A 289 32.55 -12.30 -1.80
N ARG A 290 32.23 -11.02 -1.53
CA ARG A 290 32.86 -10.24 -0.45
C ARG A 290 31.96 -10.09 0.77
N SER A 291 30.67 -9.92 0.54
CA SER A 291 29.67 -9.59 1.55
C SER A 291 28.36 -10.36 1.31
N PRO A 292 28.38 -11.71 1.19
CA PRO A 292 27.22 -12.51 0.81
C PRO A 292 26.00 -12.27 1.71
N ASP A 293 26.21 -12.21 3.02
CA ASP A 293 25.13 -12.02 3.99
C ASP A 293 24.48 -10.64 3.88
N ALA A 294 25.30 -9.60 3.65
CA ALA A 294 24.82 -8.24 3.46
C ALA A 294 24.00 -8.11 2.18
N VAL A 295 24.46 -8.74 1.08
CA VAL A 295 23.73 -8.80 -0.19
C VAL A 295 22.37 -9.47 -0.01
N ARG A 296 22.33 -10.67 0.59
CA ARG A 296 21.07 -11.39 0.84
C ARG A 296 20.12 -10.59 1.73
N ARG A 297 20.64 -9.98 2.80
CA ARG A 297 19.85 -9.12 3.69
C ARG A 297 19.28 -7.90 2.96
N ASN A 298 20.05 -7.26 2.08
CA ASN A 298 19.57 -6.13 1.29
C ASN A 298 18.50 -6.55 0.27
N LEU A 299 18.64 -7.72 -0.36
CA LEU A 299 17.63 -8.26 -1.28
C LEU A 299 16.29 -8.49 -0.58
N SER A 300 16.28 -9.16 0.58
CA SER A 300 15.06 -9.38 1.36
C SER A 300 14.41 -8.07 1.80
N THR A 301 15.23 -7.09 2.18
CA THR A 301 14.77 -5.77 2.60
C THR A 301 14.15 -4.99 1.44
N LEU A 302 14.79 -5.02 0.28
CA LEU A 302 14.29 -4.35 -0.92
C LEU A 302 13.01 -5.04 -1.42
N TYR A 303 12.96 -6.37 -1.42
CA TYR A 303 11.75 -7.13 -1.74
C TYR A 303 10.58 -6.68 -0.86
N LEU A 304 10.79 -6.64 0.47
CA LEU A 304 9.76 -6.18 1.41
C LEU A 304 9.34 -4.73 1.17
N ARG A 305 10.30 -3.84 0.91
CA ARG A 305 10.03 -2.43 0.66
C ARG A 305 9.17 -2.24 -0.60
N MET A 306 9.51 -2.96 -1.68
CA MET A 306 8.83 -2.82 -2.97
C MET A 306 7.48 -3.53 -2.98
N LEU A 307 7.39 -4.75 -2.42
CA LEU A 307 6.23 -5.62 -2.56
C LEU A 307 5.35 -5.68 -1.30
N GLY A 308 5.71 -4.94 -0.25
CA GLY A 308 4.95 -4.87 1.00
C GLY A 308 4.90 -6.17 1.80
N GLN A 309 5.68 -7.19 1.42
CA GLN A 309 5.73 -8.47 2.12
C GLN A 309 7.12 -9.11 2.05
N PRO A 310 7.54 -9.92 3.04
CA PRO A 310 8.81 -10.63 2.96
C PRO A 310 8.77 -11.68 1.84
N PRO A 311 9.93 -11.97 1.19
CA PRO A 311 10.01 -13.06 0.25
C PRO A 311 9.93 -14.41 0.97
N SER A 312 9.29 -15.40 0.35
CA SER A 312 9.50 -16.80 0.72
C SER A 312 10.93 -17.24 0.40
N GLU A 313 11.37 -18.38 0.93
CA GLU A 313 12.71 -18.92 0.65
C GLU A 313 12.95 -19.14 -0.85
N ALA A 314 11.93 -19.65 -1.56
CA ALA A 314 12.00 -19.86 -2.99
C ALA A 314 12.12 -18.55 -3.78
N GLU A 315 11.35 -17.52 -3.42
CA GLU A 315 11.43 -16.20 -4.06
C GLU A 315 12.75 -15.49 -3.77
N ALA A 316 13.24 -15.58 -2.53
CA ALA A 316 14.52 -15.02 -2.15
C ALA A 316 15.66 -15.66 -2.95
N SER A 317 15.62 -16.98 -3.11
CA SER A 317 16.59 -17.74 -3.91
C SER A 317 16.49 -17.39 -5.38
N ALA A 318 15.28 -17.33 -5.94
CA ALA A 318 15.06 -16.94 -7.34
C ALA A 318 15.58 -15.52 -7.63
N LEU A 319 15.27 -14.55 -6.77
CA LEU A 319 15.76 -13.17 -6.93
C LEU A 319 17.29 -13.09 -6.87
N TYR A 320 17.91 -13.86 -5.97
CA TYR A 320 19.37 -13.90 -5.85
C TYR A 320 20.03 -14.59 -7.05
N GLU A 321 19.60 -15.80 -7.39
CA GLU A 321 20.29 -16.66 -8.35
C GLU A 321 19.95 -16.32 -9.80
N GLN A 322 18.71 -15.92 -10.09
CA GLN A 322 18.24 -15.71 -11.46
C GLN A 322 18.33 -14.24 -11.89
N VAL A 323 18.35 -13.30 -10.94
CA VAL A 323 18.40 -11.87 -11.23
C VAL A 323 19.72 -11.25 -10.78
N TYR A 324 20.07 -11.39 -9.49
CA TYR A 324 21.24 -10.69 -8.95
C TYR A 324 22.57 -11.24 -9.50
N LEU A 325 22.85 -12.53 -9.33
CA LEU A 325 24.14 -13.13 -9.71
C LEU A 325 24.49 -12.97 -11.20
N PRO A 326 23.57 -13.19 -12.17
CA PRO A 326 23.91 -13.07 -13.59
C PRO A 326 24.28 -11.64 -14.00
N LEU A 327 23.67 -10.64 -13.35
CA LEU A 327 23.93 -9.23 -13.61
C LEU A 327 25.16 -8.72 -12.84
N GLU A 328 25.42 -9.25 -11.65
CA GLU A 328 26.61 -8.92 -10.86
C GLU A 328 27.89 -9.30 -11.60
N ALA A 329 27.88 -10.41 -12.34
CA ALA A 329 28.99 -10.84 -13.19
C ALA A 329 29.45 -9.75 -14.19
N GLN A 330 28.57 -8.81 -14.53
CA GLN A 330 28.91 -7.64 -15.34
C GLN A 330 29.27 -6.43 -14.47
N SER A 331 28.43 -6.12 -13.47
CA SER A 331 28.77 -5.19 -12.38
C SER A 331 27.74 -5.26 -11.25
N THR A 332 28.18 -4.96 -10.03
CA THR A 332 27.30 -4.80 -8.86
C THR A 332 26.22 -3.73 -9.09
N ARG A 333 26.56 -2.65 -9.81
CA ARG A 333 25.61 -1.61 -10.22
C ARG A 333 24.48 -2.20 -11.08
N LEU A 334 24.80 -2.99 -12.11
CA LEU A 334 23.78 -3.61 -12.97
C LEU A 334 22.92 -4.61 -12.20
N ALA A 335 23.50 -5.35 -11.26
CA ALA A 335 22.76 -6.26 -10.39
C ALA A 335 21.67 -5.55 -9.59
N TRP A 336 22.00 -4.44 -8.92
CA TRP A 336 21.03 -3.68 -8.14
C TRP A 336 19.96 -3.01 -9.00
N ILE A 337 20.33 -2.52 -10.19
CA ILE A 337 19.36 -1.98 -11.16
C ILE A 337 18.39 -3.08 -11.61
N GLY A 338 18.90 -4.26 -11.96
CA GLY A 338 18.08 -5.37 -12.44
C GLY A 338 17.14 -5.92 -11.38
N VAL A 339 17.63 -6.09 -10.14
CA VAL A 339 16.79 -6.49 -9.00
C VAL A 339 15.68 -5.47 -8.77
N CYS A 340 16.02 -4.19 -8.65
CA CYS A 340 15.04 -3.13 -8.45
C CYS A 340 13.98 -3.12 -9.57
N ALA A 341 14.41 -3.21 -10.83
CA ALA A 341 13.50 -3.21 -11.97
C ALA A 341 12.66 -4.50 -12.03
N ALA A 342 13.20 -5.65 -11.63
CA ALA A 342 12.45 -6.90 -11.54
C ALA A 342 11.34 -6.81 -10.49
N LEU A 343 11.60 -6.18 -9.34
CA LEU A 343 10.60 -5.97 -8.29
C LEU A 343 9.48 -5.02 -8.73
N ILE A 344 9.79 -3.92 -9.42
CA ILE A 344 8.75 -3.00 -9.97
C ILE A 344 7.85 -3.73 -11.00
N ARG A 345 8.42 -4.64 -11.77
CA ARG A 345 7.68 -5.42 -12.79
C ARG A 345 6.98 -6.65 -12.20
N HIS A 346 7.13 -6.90 -10.90
CA HIS A 346 6.48 -8.01 -10.24
C HIS A 346 4.95 -7.76 -10.23
N PRO A 347 4.11 -8.77 -10.53
CA PRO A 347 2.66 -8.61 -10.52
C PRO A 347 2.15 -8.00 -9.22
N LEU A 348 2.69 -8.43 -8.08
CA LEU A 348 2.36 -7.85 -6.77
C LEU A 348 2.62 -6.36 -6.68
N TRP A 349 3.71 -5.84 -7.25
CA TRP A 349 3.96 -4.39 -7.23
C TRP A 349 2.94 -3.62 -8.06
N ILE A 350 2.51 -4.20 -9.18
CA ILE A 350 1.54 -3.58 -10.08
C ILE A 350 0.15 -3.53 -9.42
N THR A 351 -0.13 -4.47 -8.52
CA THR A 351 -1.39 -4.62 -7.77
C THR A 351 -1.29 -4.13 -6.31
N TYR A 352 -0.18 -3.52 -5.92
CA TYR A 352 0.09 -2.96 -4.59
C TYR A 352 0.41 -1.49 -4.72
#